data_AF-A0A433RFJ5-F1
#
_entry.id   AF-A0A433RFJ5-F1
#
_cell.length_a   1.000
_cell.length_b   1.000
_cell.length_c   1.000
_cell.angle_alpha   90.00
_cell.angle_beta   90.00
_cell.angle_gamma   90.00
#
_symmetry.space_group_name_H-M   'P 1'
#
loop_
_entity.id
_entity.type
_entity.pdbx_description
1 polymer ?
#
loop_
_entity_poly.entity_id
_entity_poly.type
_entity_poly.pdbx_seq_one_letter_code
_entity_poly.pdbx_strand_id
1 'polypeptide(L)'
;MGTETRRGQEKRVVEQRVDSTQIKFDAAFQREYAQMMADAIKRSRGERKRRLQEEHSHAEKLLAYIWWQAVGNLKNLHPEFEIVDLRGTPRYPDYAFLPSPGFRLVLEVDGFGPHWRDISRWRFDDNDERQNLLLIDEWKLLRFSYDGLNEKTARCKQTILMALARWGRPIDGEQVKLNVYERAVMHYSRSIGGEKFTTSQIARALDVTRKTIAPHLNSLVEKSLLTAIISKKGLRTGYKERRTSTYC
;
A
#
# COMPACT_ATOMS: atom_id res chain seq x y z
N MET A 1 35.57 -8.00 39.85
CA MET A 1 35.81 -8.36 38.44
C MET A 1 34.73 -9.32 37.95
N GLY A 2 33.53 -8.84 37.60
CA GLY A 2 32.42 -9.74 37.21
C GLY A 2 31.24 -9.12 36.46
N THR A 3 31.32 -7.85 36.07
CA THR A 3 30.18 -7.13 35.46
C THR A 3 30.34 -6.85 33.96
N GLU A 4 31.55 -6.91 33.40
CA GLU A 4 31.79 -6.66 31.97
C GLU A 4 31.49 -7.87 31.07
N THR A 5 31.62 -9.10 31.57
CA THR A 5 31.48 -10.31 30.74
C THR A 5 30.01 -10.62 30.39
N ARG A 6 29.04 -10.25 31.25
CA ARG A 6 27.60 -10.48 31.00
C ARG A 6 27.01 -9.52 29.96
N ARG A 7 27.43 -8.24 29.93
CA ARG A 7 26.98 -7.27 28.91
C ARG A 7 27.47 -7.62 27.49
N GLY A 8 28.65 -8.22 27.38
CA GLY A 8 29.19 -8.69 26.09
C GLY A 8 28.45 -9.91 25.54
N GLN A 9 28.00 -10.81 26.42
CA GLN A 9 27.20 -11.98 26.04
C GLN A 9 25.74 -11.61 25.73
N GLU A 10 25.12 -10.70 26.49
CA GLU A 10 23.77 -10.19 26.18
C GLU A 10 23.71 -9.42 24.85
N LYS A 11 24.72 -8.58 24.53
CA LYS A 11 24.79 -7.91 23.22
C LYS A 11 24.91 -8.91 22.06
N ARG A 12 25.72 -9.97 22.22
CA ARG A 12 25.87 -11.04 21.21
C ARG A 12 24.59 -11.88 21.03
N VAL A 13 23.81 -12.08 22.08
CA VAL A 13 22.54 -12.83 22.01
C VAL A 13 21.41 -11.99 21.41
N VAL A 14 21.44 -10.66 21.60
CA VAL A 14 20.46 -9.73 20.99
C VAL A 14 20.76 -9.52 19.48
N GLU A 15 22.02 -9.52 19.06
CA GLU A 15 22.40 -9.43 17.63
C GLU A 15 22.11 -10.71 16.83
N GLN A 16 21.86 -11.85 17.49
CA GLN A 16 21.68 -13.16 16.82
C GLN A 16 20.21 -13.57 16.58
N ARG A 17 19.24 -12.65 16.65
CA ARG A 17 17.82 -12.93 16.36
C ARG A 17 17.15 -11.91 15.43
N VAL A 18 17.84 -11.51 14.36
CA VAL A 18 17.15 -10.99 13.17
C VAL A 18 17.44 -11.95 12.03
N ASP A 19 16.76 -13.10 12.06
CA ASP A 19 16.63 -13.94 10.88
C ASP A 19 15.71 -13.17 9.92
N SER A 20 16.31 -12.27 9.13
CA SER A 20 15.62 -11.47 8.13
C SER A 20 15.02 -12.43 7.13
N THR A 21 13.74 -12.76 7.30
CA THR A 21 13.00 -13.58 6.35
C THR A 21 12.96 -12.81 5.04
N GLN A 22 13.84 -13.18 4.11
CA GLN A 22 13.96 -12.48 2.84
C GLN A 22 12.63 -12.62 2.08
N ILE A 23 11.91 -11.51 1.93
CA ILE A 23 10.60 -11.51 1.26
C ILE A 23 10.77 -11.97 -0.18
N LYS A 24 10.16 -13.11 -0.52
CA LYS A 24 10.16 -13.64 -1.88
C LYS A 24 9.04 -12.97 -2.67
N PHE A 25 9.41 -12.30 -3.77
CA PHE A 25 8.48 -11.62 -4.65
C PHE A 25 7.80 -12.60 -5.63
N ASP A 26 6.48 -12.48 -5.77
CA ASP A 26 5.68 -13.24 -6.74
C ASP A 26 6.15 -13.03 -8.19
N ALA A 27 6.15 -14.08 -9.02
CA ALA A 27 6.57 -13.98 -10.42
C ALA A 27 5.71 -13.00 -11.24
N ALA A 28 4.40 -12.94 -10.97
CA ALA A 28 3.49 -12.00 -11.61
C ALA A 28 3.84 -10.54 -11.28
N PHE A 29 4.12 -10.25 -10.01
CA PHE A 29 4.58 -8.94 -9.57
C PHE A 29 5.90 -8.58 -10.23
N GLN A 30 6.89 -9.49 -10.24
CA GLN A 30 8.21 -9.19 -10.82
C GLN A 30 8.11 -8.77 -12.29
N ARG A 31 7.24 -9.44 -13.07
CA ARG A 31 6.99 -9.09 -14.47
C ARG A 31 6.35 -7.71 -14.63
N GLU A 32 5.26 -7.45 -13.90
CA GLU A 32 4.54 -6.16 -13.94
C GLU A 32 5.43 -5.01 -13.47
N TYR A 33 6.22 -5.23 -12.42
CA TYR A 33 7.16 -4.27 -11.89
C TYR A 33 8.27 -3.95 -12.90
N ALA A 34 8.85 -4.97 -13.55
CA ALA A 34 9.85 -4.76 -14.60
C ALA A 34 9.29 -3.96 -15.78
N GLN A 35 8.04 -4.24 -16.18
CA GLN A 35 7.36 -3.49 -17.24
C GLN A 35 7.11 -2.03 -16.82
N MET A 36 6.58 -1.80 -15.62
CA MET A 36 6.36 -0.46 -15.06
C MET A 36 7.66 0.36 -15.04
N MET A 37 8.76 -0.22 -14.57
CA MET A 37 10.07 0.46 -14.53
C MET A 37 10.59 0.77 -15.93
N ALA A 38 10.53 -0.19 -16.86
CA ALA A 38 10.97 0.02 -18.24
C ALA A 38 10.18 1.16 -18.93
N ASP A 39 8.85 1.17 -18.76
CA ASP A 39 7.99 2.22 -19.29
C ASP A 39 8.26 3.59 -18.64
N ALA A 40 8.47 3.63 -17.32
CA ALA A 40 8.80 4.84 -16.59
C ALA A 40 10.14 5.44 -17.08
N ILE A 41 11.18 4.61 -17.19
CA ILE A 41 12.51 5.02 -17.69
C ILE A 41 12.39 5.55 -19.12
N LYS A 42 11.69 4.84 -20.01
CA LYS A 42 11.51 5.24 -21.41
C LYS A 42 10.81 6.59 -21.55
N ARG A 43 9.83 6.88 -20.69
CA ARG A 43 9.03 8.13 -20.73
C ARG A 43 9.66 9.28 -19.95
N SER A 44 10.60 8.99 -19.05
CA SER A 44 11.29 9.98 -18.22
C SER A 44 12.48 10.65 -18.93
N ARG A 45 12.85 11.84 -18.45
CA ARG A 45 14.05 12.60 -18.87
C ARG A 45 14.67 13.27 -17.63
N GLY A 46 15.87 13.81 -17.78
CA GLY A 46 16.54 14.60 -16.74
C GLY A 46 16.69 13.85 -15.41
N GLU A 47 16.47 14.57 -14.32
CA GLU A 47 16.65 14.07 -12.95
C GLU A 47 15.77 12.86 -12.63
N ARG A 48 14.51 12.87 -13.08
CA ARG A 48 13.61 11.71 -12.93
C ARG A 48 14.21 10.43 -13.51
N LYS A 49 14.77 10.52 -14.71
CA LYS A 49 15.37 9.36 -15.38
C LYS A 49 16.59 8.86 -14.62
N ARG A 50 17.44 9.78 -14.16
CA ARG A 50 18.62 9.47 -13.36
C ARG A 50 18.23 8.70 -12.09
N ARG A 51 17.24 9.21 -11.33
CA ARG A 51 16.70 8.56 -10.12
C ARG A 51 16.20 7.15 -10.38
N LEU A 52 15.39 6.95 -11.42
CA LEU A 52 14.87 5.64 -11.80
C LEU A 52 15.96 4.61 -12.17
N GLN A 53 17.12 5.08 -12.65
CA GLN A 53 18.22 4.21 -13.06
C GLN A 53 19.25 3.97 -11.94
N GLU A 54 19.48 4.97 -11.09
CA GLU A 54 20.62 4.99 -10.15
C GLU A 54 20.23 4.91 -8.68
N GLU A 55 19.05 5.44 -8.30
CA GLU A 55 18.66 5.60 -6.89
C GLU A 55 17.56 4.64 -6.45
N HIS A 56 16.76 4.13 -7.40
CA HIS A 56 15.64 3.24 -7.08
C HIS A 56 16.13 1.88 -6.55
N SER A 57 15.89 1.62 -5.28
CA SER A 57 16.53 0.56 -4.51
C SER A 57 15.57 -0.60 -4.15
N HIS A 58 16.04 -1.49 -3.27
CA HIS A 58 15.23 -2.59 -2.74
C HIS A 58 14.03 -2.09 -1.92
N ALA A 59 14.18 -0.98 -1.20
CA ALA A 59 13.15 -0.44 -0.32
C ALA A 59 11.89 -0.03 -1.11
N GLU A 60 12.08 0.67 -2.22
CA GLU A 60 11.01 1.13 -3.11
C GLU A 60 10.37 -0.06 -3.82
N LYS A 61 11.14 -1.08 -4.23
CA LYS A 61 10.59 -2.32 -4.76
C LYS A 61 9.74 -3.07 -3.73
N LEU A 62 10.15 -3.08 -2.46
CA LEU A 62 9.38 -3.69 -1.38
C LEU A 62 8.09 -2.91 -1.12
N LEU A 63 8.12 -1.58 -1.14
CA LEU A 63 6.92 -0.74 -1.05
C LEU A 63 5.94 -1.04 -2.20
N ALA A 64 6.44 -1.14 -3.45
CA ALA A 64 5.61 -1.55 -4.59
C ALA A 64 5.06 -2.96 -4.44
N TYR A 65 5.79 -3.88 -3.83
CA TYR A 65 5.29 -5.22 -3.56
C TYR A 65 4.16 -5.21 -2.52
N ILE A 66 4.28 -4.42 -1.47
CA ILE A 66 3.22 -4.29 -0.45
C ILE A 66 1.98 -3.62 -1.05
N TRP A 67 2.18 -2.60 -1.90
CA TRP A 67 1.11 -2.05 -2.73
C TRP A 67 0.47 -3.12 -3.61
N TRP A 68 1.26 -3.93 -4.33
CA TRP A 68 0.76 -5.04 -5.14
C TRP A 68 -0.08 -6.03 -4.32
N GLN A 69 0.38 -6.39 -3.11
CA GLN A 69 -0.38 -7.27 -2.23
C GLN A 69 -1.69 -6.63 -1.73
N ALA A 70 -1.77 -5.30 -1.65
CA ALA A 70 -2.98 -4.56 -1.28
C ALA A 70 -3.95 -4.38 -2.46
N VAL A 71 -3.43 -3.90 -3.59
CA VAL A 71 -4.20 -3.38 -4.74
C VAL A 71 -4.30 -4.38 -5.89
N GLY A 72 -3.45 -5.41 -5.91
CA GLY A 72 -3.45 -6.48 -6.91
C GLY A 72 -2.96 -6.09 -8.30
N ASN A 73 -2.50 -4.85 -8.50
CA ASN A 73 -1.89 -4.36 -9.73
C ASN A 73 -1.05 -3.10 -9.47
N LEU A 74 -0.21 -2.71 -10.44
CA LEU A 74 0.62 -1.49 -10.39
C LEU A 74 0.08 -0.36 -11.28
N LYS A 75 -1.17 -0.45 -11.76
CA LYS A 75 -1.74 0.56 -12.65
C LYS A 75 -1.84 1.91 -11.94
N ASN A 76 -1.49 2.98 -12.65
CA ASN A 76 -1.45 4.35 -12.14
C ASN A 76 -0.52 4.58 -10.94
N LEU A 77 0.35 3.61 -10.62
CA LEU A 77 1.42 3.79 -9.65
C LEU A 77 2.68 4.21 -10.42
N HIS A 78 3.16 5.41 -10.15
CA HIS A 78 4.23 6.04 -10.90
C HIS A 78 5.48 6.16 -10.02
N PRO A 79 6.56 5.41 -10.31
CA PRO A 79 7.80 5.55 -9.58
C PRO A 79 8.46 6.90 -9.88
N GLU A 80 9.08 7.50 -8.86
CA GLU A 80 9.85 8.74 -8.93
C GLU A 80 9.09 9.85 -9.69
N PHE A 81 7.78 10.00 -9.45
CA PHE A 81 6.97 10.92 -10.24
C PHE A 81 7.34 12.37 -9.92
N GLU A 82 7.61 13.18 -10.94
CA GLU A 82 7.98 14.59 -10.72
C GLU A 82 6.76 15.41 -10.30
N ILE A 83 6.83 16.00 -9.10
CA ILE A 83 5.85 16.93 -8.56
C ILE A 83 6.53 18.27 -8.39
N VAL A 84 5.94 19.35 -8.87
CA VAL A 84 6.39 20.71 -8.55
C VAL A 84 5.62 21.16 -7.32
N ASP A 85 6.30 21.41 -6.21
CA ASP A 85 5.65 21.87 -4.99
C ASP A 85 5.20 23.35 -5.08
N LEU A 86 4.50 23.83 -4.05
CA LEU A 86 3.95 25.19 -4.02
C LEU A 86 5.04 26.29 -4.01
N ARG A 87 6.31 25.94 -3.81
CA ARG A 87 7.45 26.85 -3.94
C ARG A 87 8.15 26.75 -5.31
N GLY A 88 7.62 25.94 -6.22
CA GLY A 88 8.22 25.70 -7.53
C GLY A 88 9.38 24.70 -7.51
N THR A 89 9.60 23.99 -6.39
CA THR A 89 10.71 23.04 -6.29
C THR A 89 10.26 21.66 -6.82
N PRO A 90 11.00 21.04 -7.75
CA PRO A 90 10.75 19.67 -8.17
C PRO A 90 11.02 18.69 -7.03
N ARG A 91 10.05 17.81 -6.76
CA ARG A 91 10.07 16.74 -5.76
C ARG A 91 9.81 15.42 -6.46
N TYR A 92 10.48 14.37 -5.98
CA TYR A 92 10.40 13.02 -6.54
C TYR A 92 10.09 12.05 -5.40
N PRO A 93 8.82 11.87 -5.01
CA PRO A 93 8.44 10.78 -4.13
C PRO A 93 8.71 9.42 -4.77
N ASP A 94 8.97 8.41 -3.94
CA ASP A 94 9.23 7.05 -4.39
C ASP A 94 8.11 6.54 -5.30
N TYR A 95 6.85 6.78 -4.91
CA TYR A 95 5.69 6.56 -5.78
C TYR A 95 4.62 7.64 -5.64
N ALA A 96 4.01 7.99 -6.78
CA ALA A 96 2.73 8.69 -6.84
C ALA A 96 1.65 7.79 -7.45
N PHE A 97 0.51 7.67 -6.78
CA PHE A 97 -0.68 7.01 -7.30
C PHE A 97 -1.69 8.04 -7.81
N LEU A 98 -1.94 8.01 -9.12
CA LEU A 98 -2.71 9.02 -9.86
C LEU A 98 -3.82 8.37 -10.71
N PRO A 99 -4.85 7.76 -10.10
CA PRO A 99 -5.91 7.05 -10.82
C PRO A 99 -6.88 7.97 -11.55
N SER A 100 -6.93 9.26 -11.17
CA SER A 100 -7.79 10.28 -11.77
C SER A 100 -7.26 11.68 -11.41
N PRO A 101 -7.65 12.74 -12.16
CA PRO A 101 -7.15 14.10 -11.90
C PRO A 101 -7.43 14.63 -10.47
N GLY A 102 -8.51 14.17 -9.84
CA GLY A 102 -8.97 14.63 -8.53
C GLY A 102 -8.55 13.75 -7.34
N PHE A 103 -7.68 12.76 -7.55
CA PHE A 103 -7.11 11.94 -6.48
C PHE A 103 -5.61 11.78 -6.69
N ARG A 104 -4.82 12.19 -5.70
CA ARG A 104 -3.36 12.13 -5.73
C ARG A 104 -2.83 11.63 -4.39
N LEU A 105 -2.08 10.53 -4.42
CA LEU A 105 -1.49 9.91 -3.25
C LEU A 105 0.01 9.72 -3.46
N VAL A 106 0.83 10.21 -2.53
CA VAL A 106 2.25 9.90 -2.41
C VAL A 106 2.45 8.74 -1.44
N LEU A 107 3.33 7.82 -1.80
CA LEU A 107 3.84 6.77 -0.93
C LEU A 107 5.36 6.92 -0.82
N GLU A 108 5.89 6.86 0.41
CA GLU A 108 7.33 6.94 0.65
C GLU A 108 7.81 5.88 1.62
N VAL A 109 9.07 5.48 1.44
CA VAL A 109 9.82 4.61 2.33
C VAL A 109 11.03 5.34 2.93
N ASP A 110 11.05 5.43 4.25
CA ASP A 110 12.11 6.06 5.01
C ASP A 110 13.02 5.00 5.66
N GLY A 111 14.33 5.02 5.34
CA GLY A 111 15.32 4.19 6.02
C GLY A 111 15.84 4.86 7.29
N PHE A 112 15.75 4.20 8.46
CA PHE A 112 16.20 4.80 9.74
C PHE A 112 17.73 4.92 9.90
N GLY A 113 18.53 4.19 9.10
CA GLY A 113 19.99 4.07 9.24
C GLY A 113 20.78 5.37 8.99
N PRO A 114 21.88 5.34 8.20
CA PRO A 114 22.71 6.54 7.93
C PRO A 114 21.90 7.75 7.44
N HIS A 115 20.76 7.50 6.78
CA HIS A 115 19.89 8.54 6.23
C HIS A 115 19.25 9.47 7.27
N TRP A 116 18.84 8.95 8.44
CA TRP A 116 18.27 9.77 9.51
C TRP A 116 19.31 10.12 10.58
N ARG A 117 20.28 9.23 10.82
CA ARG A 117 21.35 9.46 11.79
C ARG A 117 22.32 10.56 11.35
N ASP A 118 22.62 10.63 10.06
CA ASP A 118 23.58 11.56 9.48
C ASP A 118 22.90 12.63 8.60
N ILE A 119 21.59 12.83 8.77
CA ILE A 119 20.85 13.87 8.06
C ILE A 119 21.37 15.25 8.47
N SER A 120 21.63 16.12 7.48
CA SER A 120 21.97 17.51 7.77
C SER A 120 20.74 18.27 8.28
N ARG A 121 20.95 19.30 9.10
CA ARG A 121 19.86 20.18 9.58
C ARG A 121 19.01 20.74 8.43
N TRP A 122 19.65 21.09 7.33
CA TRP A 122 18.99 21.59 6.12
C TRP A 122 18.11 20.54 5.44
N ARG A 123 18.56 19.28 5.35
CA ARG A 123 17.76 18.20 4.77
C ARG A 123 16.59 17.81 5.67
N PHE A 124 16.77 17.90 6.98
CA PHE A 124 15.70 17.67 7.93
C PHE A 124 14.60 18.73 7.78
N ASP A 125 14.98 20.01 7.77
CA ASP A 125 14.05 21.14 7.56
C ASP A 125 13.34 21.06 6.20
N ASP A 126 14.08 20.75 5.12
CA ASP A 126 13.49 20.55 3.79
C ASP A 126 12.51 19.38 3.73
N ASN A 127 12.76 18.28 4.46
CA ASN A 127 11.82 17.16 4.54
C ASN A 127 10.51 17.54 5.23
N ASP A 128 10.59 18.29 6.33
CA ASP A 128 9.42 18.78 7.06
C ASP A 128 8.62 19.78 6.21
N GLU A 129 9.31 20.72 5.56
CA GLU A 129 8.67 21.67 4.67
C GLU A 129 8.01 20.98 3.48
N ARG A 130 8.72 20.07 2.81
CA ARG A 130 8.19 19.29 1.68
C ARG A 130 6.90 18.57 2.05
N GLN A 131 6.85 17.92 3.22
CA GLN A 131 5.65 17.27 3.71
C GLN A 131 4.50 18.27 3.87
N ASN A 132 4.76 19.43 4.49
CA ASN A 132 3.74 20.46 4.69
C ASN A 132 3.19 20.98 3.36
N LEU A 133 4.06 21.27 2.39
CA LEU A 133 3.65 21.78 1.07
C LEU A 133 2.81 20.77 0.30
N LEU A 134 3.16 19.48 0.34
CA LEU A 134 2.35 18.41 -0.26
C LEU A 134 0.95 18.34 0.35
N LEU A 135 0.85 18.43 1.68
CA LEU A 135 -0.44 18.38 2.38
C LEU A 135 -1.31 19.63 2.09
N ILE A 136 -0.69 20.81 1.97
CA ILE A 136 -1.39 22.05 1.59
C ILE A 136 -1.90 21.95 0.15
N ASP A 137 -1.13 21.37 -0.77
CA ASP A 137 -1.53 21.06 -2.16
C ASP A 137 -2.47 19.83 -2.26
N GLU A 138 -3.12 19.48 -1.15
CA GLU A 138 -4.11 18.41 -0.99
C GLU A 138 -3.67 16.99 -1.33
N TRP A 139 -2.36 16.76 -1.53
CA TRP A 139 -1.83 15.41 -1.70
C TRP A 139 -2.13 14.57 -0.46
N LYS A 140 -2.53 13.33 -0.70
CA LYS A 140 -2.56 12.33 0.35
C LYS A 140 -1.15 11.76 0.49
N LEU A 141 -0.73 11.48 1.71
CA LEU A 141 0.62 11.03 1.99
C LEU A 141 0.59 9.81 2.92
N LEU A 142 1.29 8.75 2.54
CA LEU A 142 1.66 7.65 3.43
C LEU A 142 3.16 7.50 3.42
N ARG A 143 3.76 7.54 4.61
CA ARG A 143 5.18 7.26 4.83
C ARG A 143 5.32 5.98 5.64
N PHE A 144 6.23 5.12 5.22
CA PHE A 144 6.52 3.86 5.89
C PHE A 144 8.01 3.81 6.22
N SER A 145 8.38 3.26 7.37
CA SER A 145 9.79 2.92 7.59
C SER A 145 10.15 1.66 6.82
N TYR A 146 11.41 1.55 6.39
CA TYR A 146 11.95 0.33 5.79
C TYR A 146 11.68 -0.90 6.69
N ASP A 147 11.97 -0.81 7.98
CA ASP A 147 11.72 -1.88 8.95
C ASP A 147 10.23 -2.22 9.05
N GLY A 148 9.35 -1.23 8.93
CA GLY A 148 7.91 -1.44 8.88
C GLY A 148 7.48 -2.27 7.67
N LEU A 149 8.02 -1.97 6.49
CA LEU A 149 7.75 -2.74 5.28
C LEU A 149 8.31 -4.16 5.38
N ASN A 150 9.51 -4.31 5.94
CA ASN A 150 10.22 -5.58 6.03
C ASN A 150 9.65 -6.54 7.10
N GLU A 151 9.30 -6.01 8.27
CA GLU A 151 8.89 -6.84 9.42
C GLU A 151 7.38 -6.82 9.67
N LYS A 152 6.69 -5.74 9.29
CA LYS A 152 5.28 -5.48 9.63
C LYS A 152 4.43 -5.34 8.35
N THR A 153 4.78 -6.08 7.32
CA THR A 153 4.20 -6.06 5.97
C THR A 153 2.66 -6.07 5.97
N ALA A 154 2.05 -6.92 6.79
CA ALA A 154 0.59 -7.00 6.96
C ALA A 154 -0.05 -5.68 7.41
N ARG A 155 0.56 -5.02 8.39
CA ARG A 155 0.08 -3.74 8.92
C ARG A 155 0.25 -2.62 7.89
N CYS A 156 1.35 -2.62 7.14
CA CYS A 156 1.56 -1.68 6.04
C CYS A 156 0.51 -1.87 4.94
N LYS A 157 0.29 -3.11 4.51
CA LYS A 157 -0.78 -3.48 3.56
C LYS A 157 -2.15 -3.01 4.03
N GLN A 158 -2.50 -3.28 5.29
CA GLN A 158 -3.77 -2.83 5.86
C GLN A 158 -3.86 -1.30 5.81
N THR A 159 -2.80 -0.59 6.22
CA THR A 159 -2.75 0.88 6.19
C THR A 159 -3.02 1.44 4.80
N ILE A 160 -2.40 0.89 3.76
CA ILE A 160 -2.67 1.27 2.35
C ILE A 160 -4.16 1.07 2.02
N LEU A 161 -4.73 -0.08 2.34
CA LEU A 161 -6.15 -0.36 2.09
C LEU A 161 -7.08 0.60 2.85
N MET A 162 -6.76 0.95 4.10
CA MET A 162 -7.54 1.90 4.89
C MET A 162 -7.49 3.31 4.31
N ALA A 163 -6.31 3.74 3.88
CA ALA A 163 -6.09 5.03 3.24
C ALA A 163 -6.86 5.13 1.92
N LEU A 164 -6.73 4.15 1.04
CA LEU A 164 -7.47 4.08 -0.23
C LEU A 164 -8.97 4.03 0.01
N ALA A 165 -9.43 3.33 1.05
CA ALA A 165 -10.83 3.32 1.40
C ALA A 165 -11.33 4.67 1.96
N ARG A 166 -10.52 5.35 2.78
CA ARG A 166 -10.93 6.61 3.42
C ARG A 166 -10.91 7.79 2.45
N TRP A 167 -9.88 7.85 1.61
CA TRP A 167 -9.62 8.95 0.70
C TRP A 167 -10.10 8.68 -0.72
N GLY A 168 -10.17 7.42 -1.14
CA GLY A 168 -10.76 7.04 -2.42
C GLY A 168 -12.17 7.62 -2.47
N ARG A 169 -12.38 8.54 -3.40
CA ARG A 169 -13.65 9.26 -3.52
C ARG A 169 -14.78 8.24 -3.70
N PRO A 170 -15.95 8.47 -3.09
CA PRO A 170 -17.19 8.21 -3.77
C PRO A 170 -17.10 8.83 -5.17
N ILE A 171 -17.25 8.05 -6.25
CA ILE A 171 -17.58 8.68 -7.54
C ILE A 171 -18.83 9.53 -7.26
N ASP A 172 -18.84 10.80 -7.71
CA ASP A 172 -20.04 11.63 -7.58
C ASP A 172 -21.25 10.81 -8.06
N GLY A 173 -22.19 10.52 -7.14
CA GLY A 173 -23.26 9.53 -7.33
C GLY A 173 -23.23 8.26 -6.45
N GLU A 174 -22.24 8.08 -5.55
CA GLU A 174 -22.23 6.95 -4.60
C GLU A 174 -23.38 7.10 -3.58
N GLN A 175 -24.51 6.42 -3.80
CA GLN A 175 -25.65 6.46 -2.87
C GLN A 175 -25.40 5.73 -1.53
N VAL A 176 -24.30 4.97 -1.41
CA VAL A 176 -24.05 4.06 -0.28
C VAL A 176 -22.68 4.30 0.36
N LYS A 177 -22.68 4.79 1.61
CA LYS A 177 -21.46 5.04 2.40
C LYS A 177 -20.79 3.75 2.86
N LEU A 178 -19.52 3.55 2.51
CA LEU A 178 -18.71 2.39 2.92
C LEU A 178 -17.59 2.75 3.90
N ASN A 179 -17.37 1.88 4.89
CA ASN A 179 -16.21 1.94 5.78
C ASN A 179 -14.98 1.28 5.14
N VAL A 180 -13.86 1.37 5.85
CA VAL A 180 -12.55 0.89 5.43
C VAL A 180 -12.54 -0.59 5.02
N TYR A 181 -13.09 -1.46 5.87
CA TYR A 181 -13.12 -2.90 5.60
C TYR A 181 -14.09 -3.23 4.47
N GLU A 182 -15.22 -2.54 4.39
CA GLU A 182 -16.19 -2.73 3.32
C GLU A 182 -15.60 -2.38 1.95
N ARG A 183 -14.88 -1.26 1.84
CA ARG A 183 -14.18 -0.91 0.60
C ARG A 183 -13.07 -1.90 0.26
N ALA A 184 -12.32 -2.38 1.26
CA ALA A 184 -11.30 -3.41 1.04
C ALA A 184 -11.90 -4.73 0.54
N VAL A 185 -13.08 -5.13 1.04
CA VAL A 185 -13.82 -6.29 0.55
C VAL A 185 -14.28 -6.09 -0.88
N MET A 186 -14.86 -4.93 -1.22
CA MET A 186 -15.28 -4.62 -2.59
C MET A 186 -14.10 -4.60 -3.55
N HIS A 187 -12.97 -4.04 -3.13
CA HIS A 187 -11.73 -4.06 -3.90
C HIS A 187 -11.25 -5.49 -4.17
N TYR A 188 -11.19 -6.33 -3.13
CA TYR A 188 -10.82 -7.75 -3.28
C TYR A 188 -11.76 -8.48 -4.24
N SER A 189 -13.07 -8.29 -4.10
CA SER A 189 -14.07 -8.87 -5.00
C SER A 189 -13.78 -8.51 -6.46
N ARG A 190 -13.54 -7.24 -6.75
CA ARG A 190 -13.24 -6.76 -8.11
C ARG A 190 -11.92 -7.31 -8.63
N SER A 191 -10.90 -7.41 -7.78
CA SER A 191 -9.60 -7.98 -8.17
C SER A 191 -9.69 -9.45 -8.59
N ILE A 192 -10.70 -10.19 -8.12
CA ILE A 192 -10.99 -11.57 -8.55
C ILE A 192 -12.08 -11.64 -9.63
N GLY A 193 -12.37 -10.54 -10.33
CA GLY A 193 -13.36 -10.48 -11.41
C GLY A 193 -14.83 -10.47 -10.94
N GLY A 194 -15.05 -10.20 -9.65
CA GLY A 194 -16.36 -10.31 -9.02
C GLY A 194 -16.81 -11.76 -8.82
N GLU A 195 -15.87 -12.72 -8.82
CA GLU A 195 -16.17 -14.12 -8.60
C GLU A 195 -16.53 -14.45 -7.14
N LYS A 196 -17.08 -15.65 -6.91
CA LYS A 196 -17.43 -16.12 -5.57
C LYS A 196 -16.18 -16.22 -4.69
N PHE A 197 -16.25 -15.65 -3.49
CA PHE A 197 -15.24 -15.82 -2.45
C PHE A 197 -15.86 -16.21 -1.09
N THR A 198 -15.07 -16.83 -0.23
CA THR A 198 -15.46 -17.25 1.13
C THR A 198 -14.98 -16.25 2.18
N THR A 199 -15.58 -16.26 3.38
CA THR A 199 -15.09 -15.50 4.53
C THR A 199 -13.62 -15.79 4.83
N SER A 200 -13.19 -17.05 4.69
CA SER A 200 -11.81 -17.46 4.93
C SER A 200 -10.85 -16.90 3.89
N GLN A 201 -11.24 -16.85 2.62
CA GLN A 201 -10.42 -16.29 1.54
C GLN A 201 -10.20 -14.79 1.74
N ILE A 202 -11.26 -14.02 1.99
CA ILE A 202 -11.14 -12.57 2.20
C ILE A 202 -10.41 -12.24 3.51
N ALA A 203 -10.67 -12.99 4.59
CA ALA A 203 -9.94 -12.83 5.86
C ALA A 203 -8.43 -13.00 5.66
N ARG A 204 -8.02 -14.05 4.94
CA ARG A 204 -6.63 -14.29 4.58
C ARG A 204 -6.07 -13.19 3.67
N ALA A 205 -6.84 -12.77 2.67
CA ALA A 205 -6.40 -11.75 1.72
C ALA A 205 -6.18 -10.38 2.39
N LEU A 206 -6.99 -10.03 3.38
CA LEU A 206 -6.88 -8.78 4.13
C LEU A 206 -6.00 -8.90 5.38
N ASP A 207 -5.45 -10.09 5.63
CA ASP A 207 -4.71 -10.46 6.85
C ASP A 207 -5.42 -10.07 8.16
N VAL A 208 -6.70 -10.46 8.25
CA VAL A 208 -7.53 -10.25 9.45
C VAL A 208 -8.25 -11.53 9.84
N THR A 209 -8.74 -11.58 11.07
CA THR A 209 -9.52 -12.75 11.52
C THR A 209 -10.88 -12.81 10.82
N ARG A 210 -11.45 -14.03 10.69
CA ARG A 210 -12.83 -14.21 10.21
C ARG A 210 -13.85 -13.43 11.05
N LYS A 211 -13.60 -13.32 12.37
CA LYS A 211 -14.45 -12.57 13.30
C LYS A 211 -14.43 -11.06 12.99
N THR A 212 -13.27 -10.52 12.61
CA THR A 212 -13.11 -9.11 12.23
C THR A 212 -13.87 -8.79 10.94
N ILE A 213 -13.78 -9.65 9.92
CA ILE A 213 -14.36 -9.34 8.60
C ILE A 213 -15.85 -9.68 8.46
N ALA A 214 -16.37 -10.62 9.27
CA ALA A 214 -17.76 -11.07 9.16
C ALA A 214 -18.82 -9.97 9.29
N PRO A 215 -18.72 -9.01 10.24
CA PRO A 215 -19.68 -7.91 10.33
C PRO A 215 -19.71 -7.03 9.08
N HIS A 216 -18.55 -6.81 8.45
CA HIS A 216 -18.44 -6.01 7.23
C HIS A 216 -19.03 -6.72 6.01
N LEU A 217 -18.88 -8.04 5.93
CA LEU A 217 -19.53 -8.85 4.89
C LEU A 217 -21.06 -8.83 5.03
N ASN A 218 -21.58 -8.88 6.26
CA ASN A 218 -23.02 -8.75 6.51
C ASN A 218 -23.54 -7.38 6.09
N SER A 219 -22.88 -6.31 6.55
CA SER A 219 -23.24 -4.93 6.20
C SER A 219 -23.21 -4.71 4.68
N LEU A 220 -22.26 -5.29 3.95
CA LEU A 220 -22.23 -5.21 2.48
C LEU A 220 -23.36 -5.96 1.78
N VAL A 221 -23.87 -7.05 2.38
CA VAL A 221 -25.06 -7.75 1.89
C VAL A 221 -26.32 -6.91 2.15
N GLU A 222 -26.43 -6.30 3.33
CA GLU A 222 -27.53 -5.37 3.67
C GLU A 222 -27.53 -4.16 2.75
N LYS A 223 -26.35 -3.63 2.43
CA LYS A 223 -26.13 -2.55 1.45
C LYS A 223 -26.33 -2.98 -0.01
N SER A 224 -26.72 -4.22 -0.27
CA SER A 224 -26.98 -4.74 -1.61
C SER A 224 -25.78 -4.70 -2.56
N LEU A 225 -24.55 -4.63 -2.03
CA LEU A 225 -23.32 -4.65 -2.82
C LEU A 225 -22.74 -6.05 -2.97
N LEU A 226 -23.04 -6.94 -2.01
CA LEU A 226 -22.75 -8.37 -2.09
C LEU A 226 -24.03 -9.19 -2.07
N THR A 227 -23.96 -10.37 -2.67
CA THR A 227 -24.95 -11.43 -2.55
C THR A 227 -24.32 -12.58 -1.76
N ALA A 228 -24.96 -12.96 -0.65
CA ALA A 228 -24.57 -14.15 0.10
C ALA A 228 -24.97 -15.42 -0.69
N ILE A 229 -24.02 -16.32 -0.93
CA ILE A 229 -24.27 -17.59 -1.61
C ILE A 229 -24.64 -18.63 -0.56
N ILE A 230 -25.90 -19.06 -0.57
CA ILE A 230 -26.45 -20.02 0.40
C ILE A 230 -26.49 -21.41 -0.25
N SER A 231 -26.06 -22.44 0.50
CA SER A 231 -26.17 -23.84 0.09
C SER A 231 -27.62 -24.33 0.12
N LYS A 232 -27.88 -25.50 -0.48
CA LYS A 232 -29.17 -26.19 -0.36
C LYS A 232 -29.60 -26.47 1.09
N LYS A 233 -28.64 -26.52 2.03
CA LYS A 233 -28.88 -26.74 3.46
C LYS A 233 -29.05 -25.44 4.26
N GLY A 234 -29.17 -24.28 3.61
CA GLY A 234 -29.32 -22.98 4.28
C GLY A 234 -28.03 -22.37 4.84
N LEU A 235 -26.89 -23.07 4.74
CA LEU A 235 -25.60 -22.55 5.20
C LEU A 235 -25.00 -21.57 4.20
N ARG A 236 -24.48 -20.44 4.69
CA ARG A 236 -23.76 -19.48 3.86
C ARG A 236 -22.39 -20.05 3.46
N THR A 237 -22.16 -20.18 2.16
CA THR A 237 -20.95 -20.78 1.58
C THR A 237 -20.01 -19.78 0.93
N GLY A 238 -20.40 -18.51 0.84
CA GLY A 238 -19.57 -17.45 0.28
C GLY A 238 -20.36 -16.19 -0.05
N TYR A 239 -19.71 -15.30 -0.77
CA TYR A 239 -20.22 -14.02 -1.21
C TYR A 239 -19.82 -13.82 -2.67
N LYS A 240 -20.61 -13.07 -3.41
CA LYS A 240 -20.31 -12.61 -4.77
C LYS A 240 -20.73 -11.15 -4.89
N GLU A 241 -19.96 -10.32 -5.58
CA GLU A 241 -20.38 -8.93 -5.82
C GLU A 241 -21.64 -8.89 -6.66
N ARG A 242 -22.60 -8.07 -6.22
CA ARG A 242 -23.84 -7.87 -6.95
C ARG A 242 -23.50 -6.99 -8.15
N ARG A 243 -23.56 -7.56 -9.34
CA ARG A 243 -23.50 -6.77 -10.57
C ARG A 243 -24.81 -5.99 -10.66
N THR A 244 -24.75 -4.67 -10.52
CA THR A 244 -25.83 -3.81 -11.00
C THR A 244 -25.91 -4.06 -12.50
N SER A 245 -27.02 -4.63 -12.95
CA SER A 245 -27.28 -4.65 -14.37
C SER A 245 -27.51 -3.21 -14.79
N THR A 246 -26.55 -2.60 -15.46
CA THR A 246 -26.83 -1.45 -16.30
C THR A 246 -27.66 -1.99 -17.47
N TYR A 247 -28.96 -2.17 -17.25
CA TYR A 247 -29.92 -2.31 -18.34
C TYR A 247 -30.29 -0.89 -18.79
N CYS A 248 -30.13 -0.70 -20.11
CA CYS A 248 -30.40 0.47 -20.94
C CYS A 248 -29.29 1.53 -20.98
#